data_AF-A0A534P6I9-F1
#
_entry.id   AF-A0A534P6I9-F1
#
_cell.length_a   1.000
_cell.length_b   1.000
_cell.length_c   1.000
_cell.angle_alpha   90.00
_cell.angle_beta   90.00
_cell.angle_gamma   90.00
#
_symmetry.space_group_name_H-M   'P 1'
#
loop_
_entity.id
_entity.type
_entity.pdbx_description
1 polymer ?
#
loop_
_entity_poly.entity_id
_entity_poly.type
_entity_poly.pdbx_seq_one_letter_code
_entity_poly.pdbx_strand_id
1 'polypeptide(L)'
;MESLFHEAGHALIFPLTRELRTALEETGKPGHDDLWHALLFFTAGEVVKRQLGPDHVPYAKAQHLWERVPKWSSYLPLLEKHWIPVVDGKATPSDGLKALVTAL
;
A
#
# COMPACT_ATOMS: atom_id res chain seq x y z
N MET A 1 -11.30 -8.32 11.50
CA MET A 1 -9.87 -8.52 11.85
C MET A 1 -8.97 -7.62 11.01
N GLU A 2 -9.12 -7.63 9.68
CA GLU A 2 -8.34 -6.77 8.77
C GLU A 2 -8.38 -5.28 9.11
N SER A 3 -9.56 -4.70 9.39
CA SER A 3 -9.66 -3.28 9.75
C SER A 3 -8.92 -2.93 11.05
N LEU A 4 -8.91 -3.82 12.05
CA LEU A 4 -8.13 -3.58 13.28
C LEU A 4 -6.62 -3.62 13.01
N PHE A 5 -6.18 -4.53 12.15
CA PHE A 5 -4.78 -4.60 11.72
C PHE A 5 -4.39 -3.36 10.90
N HIS A 6 -5.28 -2.85 10.05
CA HIS A 6 -5.12 -1.57 9.36
C HIS A 6 -4.92 -0.43 10.35
N GLU A 7 -5.80 -0.30 11.35
CA GLU A 7 -5.70 0.75 12.37
C GLU A 7 -4.38 0.69 13.14
N ALA A 8 -3.96 -0.50 13.58
CA ALA A 8 -2.67 -0.68 14.23
C ALA A 8 -1.50 -0.36 13.28
N GLY A 9 -1.64 -0.68 12.00
CA GLY A 9 -0.64 -0.44 10.97
C GLY A 9 -0.39 1.04 10.68
N HIS A 10 -1.30 1.95 11.03
CA HIS A 10 -1.04 3.40 10.95
C HIS A 10 0.23 3.80 11.70
N ALA A 11 0.44 3.26 12.91
CA ALA A 11 1.63 3.56 13.70
C ALA A 11 2.92 3.06 13.03
N LEU A 12 2.85 1.94 12.30
CA LEU A 12 3.99 1.34 11.60
C LEU A 12 4.33 2.04 10.29
N ILE A 13 3.31 2.54 9.58
CA ILE A 13 3.49 3.20 8.28
C ILE A 13 3.79 4.70 8.43
N PHE A 14 3.49 5.30 9.58
CA PHE A 14 3.70 6.73 9.81
C PHE A 14 5.14 7.20 9.49
N PRO A 15 6.21 6.49 9.89
CA PRO A 15 7.58 6.88 9.51
C PRO A 15 7.81 6.90 7.99
N LEU A 16 7.18 5.98 7.27
CA LEU A 16 7.27 5.84 5.81
C LEU A 16 6.54 6.96 5.06
N THR A 17 5.54 7.61 5.68
CA THR A 17 4.80 8.71 5.03
C THR A 17 5.71 9.90 4.70
N ARG A 18 6.71 10.18 5.55
CA ARG A 18 7.68 11.25 5.30
C ARG A 18 8.61 10.89 4.14
N GLU A 19 9.13 9.66 4.14
CA GLU A 19 9.99 9.16 3.06
C GLU A 19 9.25 9.18 1.72
N LEU A 20 7.99 8.71 1.70
CA LEU A 20 7.15 8.76 0.51
C LEU A 20 6.96 10.20 0.01
N ARG A 21 6.59 11.14 0.89
CA ARG A 21 6.41 12.54 0.51
C ARG A 21 7.68 13.13 -0.10
N THR A 22 8.82 12.93 0.54
CA THR A 22 10.11 13.39 0.01
C THR A 22 10.39 12.79 -1.37
N ALA A 23 10.18 11.49 -1.55
CA ALA A 23 10.39 10.84 -2.84
C ALA A 23 9.43 11.36 -3.94
N LEU A 24 8.16 11.63 -3.60
CA LEU A 24 7.19 12.22 -4.52
C LEU A 24 7.59 13.64 -4.95
N GLU A 25 8.06 14.46 -4.02
CA GLU A 25 8.56 15.81 -4.29
C GLU A 25 9.81 15.78 -5.20
N GLU A 26 10.81 14.96 -4.85
CA GLU A 26 12.06 14.83 -5.61
C GLU A 26 11.85 14.31 -7.04
N THR A 27 10.82 13.49 -7.25
CA THR A 27 10.49 12.94 -8.58
C THR A 27 9.47 13.79 -9.35
N GLY A 28 9.04 14.92 -8.80
CA GLY A 28 8.09 15.81 -9.47
C GLY A 28 6.69 15.20 -9.64
N LYS A 29 6.25 14.36 -8.69
CA LYS A 29 4.95 13.67 -8.69
C LYS A 29 4.03 14.16 -7.57
N PRO A 30 3.75 15.47 -7.47
CA PRO A 30 2.85 15.99 -6.44
C PRO A 30 1.42 15.44 -6.63
N GLY A 31 0.69 15.29 -5.52
CA GLY A 31 -0.70 14.84 -5.52
C GLY A 31 -0.89 13.32 -5.43
N HIS A 32 0.17 12.56 -5.18
CA HIS A 32 0.10 11.14 -4.81
C HIS A 32 0.21 10.94 -3.28
N ASP A 33 -0.10 11.97 -2.51
CA ASP A 33 0.03 11.98 -1.04
C ASP A 33 -0.84 10.95 -0.33
N ASP A 34 -1.87 10.41 -1.00
CA ASP A 34 -2.75 9.38 -0.47
C ASP A 34 -2.24 7.94 -0.73
N LEU A 35 -1.13 7.79 -1.47
CA LEU A 35 -0.57 6.48 -1.80
C LEU A 35 -0.18 5.68 -0.54
N TRP A 36 0.25 6.32 0.55
CA TRP A 36 0.55 5.59 1.79
C TRP A 36 -0.68 4.91 2.37
N HIS A 37 -1.88 5.45 2.16
CA HIS A 37 -3.10 4.89 2.75
C HIS A 37 -3.60 3.70 1.92
N ALA A 38 -3.50 3.81 0.59
CA ALA A 38 -3.67 2.68 -0.33
C ALA A 38 -2.69 1.54 -0.01
N LEU A 39 -1.41 1.86 0.21
CA LEU A 39 -0.36 0.93 0.62
C LEU A 39 -0.71 0.20 1.93
N LEU A 40 -1.27 0.90 2.91
CA LEU A 40 -1.69 0.33 4.19
C LEU A 40 -2.84 -0.66 4.02
N PHE A 41 -3.88 -0.28 3.27
CA PHE A 41 -4.99 -1.19 2.94
C PHE A 41 -4.52 -2.42 2.19
N PHE A 42 -3.64 -2.25 1.21
CA PHE A 42 -3.07 -3.37 0.46
C PHE A 42 -2.30 -4.32 1.37
N THR A 43 -1.43 -3.77 2.22
CA THR A 43 -0.61 -4.57 3.16
C THR A 43 -1.49 -5.34 4.14
N ALA A 44 -2.50 -4.69 4.73
CA ALA A 44 -3.42 -5.34 5.65
C ALA A 44 -4.19 -6.48 4.98
N GLY A 45 -4.71 -6.24 3.77
CA GLY A 45 -5.41 -7.22 2.96
C GLY A 45 -4.55 -8.43 2.62
N GLU A 46 -3.32 -8.21 2.15
CA GLU A 46 -2.40 -9.28 1.77
C GLU A 46 -1.96 -10.13 2.97
N VAL A 47 -1.64 -9.51 4.11
CA VAL A 47 -1.26 -10.23 5.32
C VAL A 47 -2.42 -11.09 5.83
N VAL A 48 -3.64 -10.55 5.90
CA VAL A 48 -4.81 -11.30 6.36
C VAL A 48 -5.19 -12.40 5.38
N LYS A 49 -5.16 -12.14 4.07
CA LYS A 49 -5.43 -13.15 3.04
C LYS A 49 -4.46 -14.33 3.13
N ARG A 50 -3.17 -14.10 3.38
CA ARG A 50 -2.19 -15.18 3.57
C ARG A 50 -2.49 -16.05 4.80
N GLN A 51 -3.05 -15.45 5.84
CA GLN A 51 -3.42 -16.16 7.07
C GLN A 51 -4.74 -16.93 6.94
N LEU A 52 -5.71 -16.39 6.20
CA LEU A 52 -7.07 -16.95 6.09
C LEU A 52 -7.30 -17.80 4.83
N GLY A 53 -6.42 -17.69 3.83
CA GLY A 53 -6.48 -18.45 2.59
C GLY A 53 -7.05 -17.66 1.40
N PRO A 54 -7.05 -18.28 0.21
CA PRO A 54 -7.34 -17.60 -1.06
C PRO A 54 -8.78 -17.11 -1.20
N ASP A 55 -9.73 -17.71 -0.47
CA ASP A 55 -11.15 -17.34 -0.50
C ASP A 55 -11.44 -16.06 0.31
N HIS A 56 -10.49 -15.60 1.14
CA HIS A 56 -10.62 -14.32 1.84
C HIS A 56 -10.59 -13.18 0.83
N VAL A 57 -11.61 -12.33 0.88
CA VAL A 57 -11.70 -11.11 0.08
C VAL A 57 -11.20 -9.94 0.94
N PRO A 58 -10.07 -9.29 0.57
CA PRO A 58 -9.57 -8.12 1.28
C PRO A 58 -10.62 -7.01 1.41
N TYR A 59 -10.62 -6.32 2.54
CA TYR A 59 -11.58 -5.27 2.88
C TYR A 59 -11.65 -4.18 1.82
N ALA A 60 -10.50 -3.72 1.32
CA ALA A 60 -10.44 -2.69 0.28
C ALA A 60 -11.14 -3.12 -1.02
N LYS A 61 -11.08 -4.41 -1.35
CA LYS A 61 -11.82 -4.99 -2.49
C LYS A 61 -13.31 -5.13 -2.17
N ALA A 62 -13.66 -5.67 -1.00
CA ALA A 62 -15.04 -5.86 -0.58
C ALA A 62 -15.84 -4.55 -0.46
N GLN A 63 -15.16 -3.45 -0.12
CA GLN A 63 -15.77 -2.12 0.04
C GLN A 63 -15.61 -1.22 -1.19
N HIS A 64 -15.05 -1.76 -2.28
CA HIS A 64 -14.81 -1.03 -3.53
C HIS A 64 -13.95 0.24 -3.35
N LEU A 65 -12.95 0.19 -2.47
CA LEU A 65 -12.10 1.35 -2.18
C LEU A 65 -11.17 1.67 -3.36
N TRP A 66 -10.70 0.64 -4.07
CA TRP A 66 -9.85 0.81 -5.26
C TRP A 66 -10.55 1.64 -6.34
N GLU A 67 -11.87 1.50 -6.48
CA GLU A 67 -12.67 2.19 -7.48
C GLU A 67 -13.21 3.53 -6.98
N ARG A 68 -13.55 3.65 -5.68
CA ARG A 68 -14.20 4.84 -5.12
C ARG A 68 -13.23 5.92 -4.67
N VAL A 69 -12.01 5.55 -4.26
CA VAL A 69 -11.03 6.54 -3.81
C VAL A 69 -10.22 7.03 -5.01
N PRO A 70 -10.11 8.36 -5.23
CA PRO A 70 -9.37 8.89 -6.36
C PRO A 70 -7.96 8.31 -6.48
N LYS A 71 -7.57 7.93 -7.70
CA LYS A 71 -6.26 7.36 -8.08
C LYS A 71 -5.97 5.94 -7.58
N TRP A 72 -6.69 5.39 -6.60
CA TRP A 72 -6.35 4.08 -6.01
C TRP A 72 -6.36 2.93 -7.01
N SER A 73 -7.27 2.96 -8.00
CA SER A 73 -7.30 1.98 -9.08
C SER A 73 -6.00 1.93 -9.88
N SER A 74 -5.31 3.06 -10.05
CA SER A 74 -3.99 3.13 -10.71
C SER A 74 -2.85 2.63 -9.82
N TYR A 75 -3.02 2.69 -8.49
CA TYR A 75 -2.01 2.22 -7.54
C TYR A 75 -2.00 0.71 -7.42
N LEU A 76 -3.16 0.05 -7.49
CA LEU A 76 -3.29 -1.39 -7.27
C LEU A 76 -2.31 -2.24 -8.09
N PRO A 77 -2.18 -2.10 -9.42
CA PRO A 77 -1.21 -2.89 -10.18
C PRO A 77 0.26 -2.58 -9.81
N LEU A 78 0.55 -1.35 -9.37
CA LEU A 78 1.89 -0.98 -8.90
C LEU A 78 2.19 -1.64 -7.54
N LEU A 79 1.21 -1.67 -6.64
CA LEU A 79 1.30 -2.32 -5.33
C LEU A 79 1.49 -3.84 -5.47
N GLU A 80 0.71 -4.49 -6.34
CA GLU A 80 0.86 -5.91 -6.64
C GLU A 80 2.25 -6.25 -7.16
N LYS A 81 2.81 -5.40 -8.03
CA LYS A 81 4.12 -5.63 -8.63
C LYS A 81 5.30 -5.29 -7.71
N HIS A 82 5.23 -4.16 -7.01
CA HIS A 82 6.39 -3.57 -6.32
C HIS A 82 6.33 -3.70 -4.80
N TRP A 83 5.16 -3.93 -4.20
CA TRP A 83 5.01 -4.04 -2.75
C TRP A 83 4.94 -5.48 -2.24
N ILE A 84 4.44 -6.43 -3.04
CA ILE A 84 4.43 -7.86 -2.66
C ILE A 84 5.82 -8.37 -2.21
N PRO A 85 6.94 -8.01 -2.84
CA PRO A 85 8.26 -8.40 -2.34
C PRO A 85 8.57 -7.91 -0.92
N VAL A 86 8.06 -6.73 -0.52
CA VAL A 86 8.19 -6.22 0.85
C VAL A 86 7.36 -7.06 1.81
N VAL A 87 6.10 -7.38 1.44
CA VAL A 87 5.22 -8.25 2.24
C VAL A 87 5.81 -9.67 2.38
N ASP A 88 6.53 -10.14 1.37
CA ASP A 88 7.25 -11.42 1.38
C ASP A 88 8.56 -11.39 2.19
N GLY A 89 9.00 -10.23 2.67
CA GLY A 89 10.30 -10.06 3.33
C GLY A 89 11.50 -10.20 2.37
N LYS A 90 11.28 -10.09 1.06
CA LYS A 90 12.31 -10.18 0.01
C LYS A 90 12.90 -8.82 -0.39
N ALA A 91 12.30 -7.73 0.07
CA ALA A 91 12.77 -6.35 -0.15
C ALA A 91 12.51 -5.51 1.11
N THR A 92 13.24 -4.41 1.26
CA THR A 92 12.98 -3.47 2.35
C THR A 92 11.80 -2.55 2.01
N PRO A 93 11.09 -1.99 3.02
CA PRO A 93 10.05 -1.00 2.77
C PRO A 93 10.53 0.21 1.93
N SER A 94 11.75 0.69 2.17
CA SER A 94 12.35 1.78 1.39
C SER A 94 12.57 1.41 -0.08
N ASP A 95 13.03 0.19 -0.38
CA ASP A 95 13.18 -0.29 -1.76
C ASP A 95 11.82 -0.34 -2.48
N GLY A 96 10.79 -0.85 -1.80
CA GLY A 96 9.43 -0.90 -2.32
C GLY A 96 8.86 0.49 -2.60
N LEU A 97 9.04 1.44 -1.68
CA LEU A 97 8.57 2.82 -1.83
C LEU A 97 9.24 3.49 -3.02
N LYS A 98 10.56 3.36 -3.14
CA LYS A 98 11.31 3.91 -4.27
C LYS A 98 10.83 3.33 -5.59
N ALA A 99 10.58 2.02 -5.65
CA ALA A 99 10.05 1.37 -6.85
C ALA A 99 8.63 1.85 -7.20
N LEU A 100 7.74 1.97 -6.19
CA LEU A 100 6.40 2.52 -6.37
C LEU A 100 6.45 3.94 -6.92
N VAL A 101 7.18 4.84 -6.26
CA VAL A 101 7.30 6.24 -6.67
C VAL A 101 7.90 6.35 -8.07
N THR A 102 8.89 5.53 -8.42
CA THR A 102 9.47 5.52 -9.77
C THR A 102 8.44 5.13 -10.83
N ALA A 103 7.53 4.21 -10.51
CA ALA A 103 6.53 3.65 -11.43
C ALA A 103 5.20 4.41 -11.53
N LEU A 104 4.95 5.39 -10.65
CA LEU A 104 3.84 6.34 -10.76
C LEU A 104 3.92 7.17 -12.04
#